data_AF-A0AAN0Z4B4-F1
#
_entry.id   AF-A0AAN0Z4B4-F1
#
_cell.length_a   1.000
_cell.length_b   1.000
_cell.length_c   1.000
_cell.angle_alpha   90.00
_cell.angle_beta   90.00
_cell.angle_gamma   90.00
#
_symmetry.space_group_name_H-M   'P 1'
#
loop_
_entity.id
_entity.type
_entity.pdbx_description
1 polymer ?
#
loop_
_entity_poly.entity_id
_entity_poly.type
_entity_poly.pdbx_seq_one_letter_code
_entity_poly.pdbx_strand_id
1 'polypeptide(L)' 'MDWYQNLSIVNGTMYAGSRWLGEFSSHEAAIEIMGIQREQRVVFSARETACCTETDLELAAAIDYDER' A
#
# COMPACT_ATOMS: atom_id res chain seq x y z
N MET A 1 -5.77 -9.23 -1.62
CA MET A 1 -4.59 -9.65 -0.83
C MET A 1 -4.95 -9.74 0.66
N ASP A 2 -4.29 -10.58 1.46
CA ASP A 2 -4.36 -10.47 2.93
C ASP A 2 -3.40 -9.38 3.44
N TRP A 3 -3.92 -8.19 3.78
CA TRP A 3 -3.10 -7.09 4.30
C TRP A 3 -2.69 -7.24 5.77
N TYR A 4 -3.24 -8.21 6.50
CA TYR A 4 -2.85 -8.50 7.89
C TYR A 4 -1.68 -9.47 7.99
N GLN A 5 -1.25 -10.04 6.86
CA GLN A 5 -0.03 -10.84 6.80
C GLN A 5 1.21 -10.02 7.18
N ASN A 6 2.33 -10.71 7.39
CA ASN A 6 3.59 -10.04 7.69
C ASN A 6 4.14 -9.33 6.44
N LEU A 7 3.95 -8.02 6.40
CA LEU A 7 4.45 -7.13 5.36
C LEU A 7 5.65 -6.35 5.88
N SER A 8 6.67 -6.21 5.04
CA SER A 8 7.83 -5.38 5.33
C SER A 8 7.94 -4.25 4.30
N ILE A 9 8.45 -3.10 4.76
CA ILE A 9 8.66 -1.93 3.92
C ILE A 9 10.12 -1.50 4.05
N VAL A 10 10.81 -1.39 2.91
CA VAL A 10 12.20 -0.94 2.83
C VAL A 10 12.28 0.17 1.79
N ASN A 11 12.59 1.40 2.23
CA ASN A 11 12.71 2.59 1.36
C ASN A 11 11.51 2.80 0.41
N GLY A 12 10.27 2.65 0.90
CA GLY A 12 9.06 2.77 0.07
C GLY A 12 8.69 1.51 -0.73
N THR A 13 9.56 0.51 -0.78
CA THR A 13 9.24 -0.78 -1.40
C THR A 13 8.58 -1.72 -0.40
N MET A 14 7.43 -2.29 -0.77
CA MET A 14 6.67 -3.24 0.05
C MET A 14 6.89 -4.69 -0.39
N TYR A 15 7.01 -5.58 0.60
CA TYR A 15 7.21 -7.00 0.41
C TYR A 15 6.25 -7.84 1.26
N ALA A 16 5.82 -8.98 0.72
CA ALA A 16 5.18 -10.06 1.47
C ALA A 16 6.19 -11.21 1.63
N GLY A 17 6.82 -11.31 2.82
CA GLY A 17 7.96 -12.19 3.02
C GLY A 17 9.14 -11.78 2.11
N SER A 18 9.53 -12.66 1.17
CA SER A 18 10.57 -12.38 0.17
C SER A 18 10.02 -11.88 -1.18
N ARG A 19 8.69 -11.78 -1.33
CA ARG A 19 8.06 -11.39 -2.59
C ARG A 19 7.91 -9.87 -2.64
N TRP A 20 8.42 -9.27 -3.71
CA TRP A 20 8.20 -7.87 -4.03
C TRP A 20 6.75 -7.64 -4.50
N LEU A 21 6.10 -6.62 -3.94
CA LEU A 21 4.72 -6.25 -4.29
C LEU A 21 4.65 -4.96 -5.10
N GLY A 22 5.51 -3.99 -4.77
CA GLY A 22 5.51 -2.68 -5.40
C GLY A 22 6.40 -1.67 -4.69
N GLU A 23 6.73 -0.60 -5.39
CA GLU A 23 7.45 0.56 -4.86
C GLU A 23 6.53 1.77 -4.84
N PHE A 24 6.29 2.28 -3.63
CA PHE A 24 5.49 3.48 -3.38
C PHE A 24 6.37 4.72 -3.51
N SER A 25 5.72 5.88 -3.68
CA SER A 25 6.36 7.18 -3.82
C SER A 25 7.30 7.54 -2.65
N SER A 26 7.06 6.99 -1.46
CA SER A 26 7.90 7.16 -0.26
C SER A 26 7.68 6.03 0.75
N HIS A 27 8.55 5.97 1.76
CA HIS A 27 8.40 5.03 2.87
C HIS A 27 7.12 5.30 3.66
N GLU A 28 6.82 6.58 3.88
CA GLU A 28 5.64 7.06 4.57
C GLU A 28 4.36 6.70 3.80
N ALA A 29 4.35 6.85 2.47
CA ALA A 29 3.22 6.44 1.64
C ALA A 29 2.95 4.94 1.74
N ALA A 30 3.99 4.10 1.71
CA ALA A 30 3.84 2.65 1.88
C ALA A 30 3.24 2.29 3.27
N ILE A 31 3.66 2.99 4.33
CA ILE A 31 3.09 2.80 5.68
C ILE A 31 1.62 3.24 5.71
N GLU A 32 1.31 4.41 5.14
CA GLU A 32 -0.05 4.94 5.14
C GLU A 32 -1.00 4.03 4.36
N ILE A 33 -0.60 3.54 3.18
CA ILE A 33 -1.37 2.55 2.41
C ILE A 33 -1.61 1.28 3.23
N MET A 34 -0.57 0.73 3.87
CA MET A 34 -0.72 -0.45 4.72
C MET A 34 -1.72 -0.19 5.86
N GLY A 35 -1.70 1.00 6.47
CA GLY A 35 -2.65 1.42 7.48
C GLY A 35 -4.08 1.50 6.95
N ILE A 36 -4.29 2.20 5.83
CA ILE A 36 -5.59 2.34 5.16
C ILE A 36 -6.22 0.97 4.91
N GLN A 37 -5.46 0.03 4.35
CA GLN A 37 -5.96 -1.30 4.00
C GLN A 37 -6.28 -2.13 5.25
N ARG A 38 -5.43 -2.08 6.28
CA ARG A 38 -5.67 -2.80 7.55
C ARG A 38 -6.82 -2.22 8.36
N GLU A 39 -7.06 -0.92 8.27
CA GLU A 39 -8.20 -0.24 8.91
C GLU A 39 -9.48 -0.37 8.07
N GLN A 40 -9.40 -0.91 6.85
CA GLN A 40 -10.50 -0.97 5.88
C GLN A 40 -11.09 0.43 5.63
N ARG A 41 -10.22 1.46 5.66
CA ARG A 41 -10.64 2.85 5.48
C ARG A 41 -10.90 3.10 4.00
N VAL A 42 -12.08 3.64 3.69
CA VAL A 42 -12.41 4.04 2.32
C VAL A 42 -11.73 5.38 2.01
N VAL A 43 -10.90 5.40 0.97
CA VAL A 43 -10.20 6.58 0.45
C VAL A 43 -10.54 6.70 -1.03
N PHE A 44 -11.03 7.86 -1.47
CA PHE A 44 -11.45 8.08 -2.85
C PHE A 44 -10.38 8.83 -3.66
N SER A 45 -9.47 9.54 -3.01
CA SER A 45 -8.40 10.29 -3.67
C SER A 45 -7.17 10.47 -2.77
N ALA A 46 -6.04 10.76 -3.41
CA ALA A 46 -4.78 11.04 -2.71
C ALA A 46 -4.89 12.27 -1.78
N ARG A 47 -5.83 13.18 -2.04
CA ARG A 47 -6.05 14.39 -1.21
C ARG A 47 -6.55 14.09 0.20
N GLU A 48 -7.10 12.90 0.41
CA GLU A 48 -7.57 12.43 1.73
C GLU A 48 -6.48 11.71 2.51
N THR A 49 -5.28 11.59 1.93
CA THR A 49 -4.10 10.98 2.53
C THR A 49 -3.10 12.05 2.92
N ALA A 50 -2.23 11.74 3.88
CA ALA A 50 -1.19 12.66 4.32
C ALA A 50 -0.03 12.74 3.31
N CYS A 51 0.31 11.62 2.67
CA CYS A 51 1.53 11.53 1.87
C CYS A 51 1.43 10.63 0.62
N CYS A 52 0.27 10.04 0.34
CA CYS A 52 0.11 9.19 -0.84
C CYS A 52 -0.14 10.04 -2.10
N THR A 53 0.28 9.51 -3.24
CA THR A 53 -0.08 9.97 -4.58
C THR A 53 -1.22 9.12 -5.15
N GLU A 54 -1.84 9.56 -6.25
CA GLU A 54 -2.87 8.75 -6.93
C GLU A 54 -2.28 7.41 -7.41
N THR A 55 -1.02 7.41 -7.87
CA THR A 55 -0.30 6.20 -8.27
C THR A 55 -0.12 5.21 -7.12
N ASP A 56 0.06 5.68 -5.88
CA ASP A 56 0.17 4.82 -4.70
C ASP A 56 -1.15 4.10 -4.39
N LEU A 57 -2.28 4.81 -4.55
CA LEU A 57 -3.62 4.24 -4.39
C LEU A 57 -3.92 3.24 -5.51
N GLU A 58 -3.57 3.56 -6.76
CA GLU A 58 -3.69 2.64 -7.90
C GLU A 58 -2.85 1.38 -7.71
N LEU A 59 -1.61 1.52 -7.24
CA LEU A 59 -0.73 0.39 -6.92
C LEU A 59 -1.36 -0.50 -5.84
N ALA A 60 -1.90 0.09 -4.77
CA ALA A 60 -2.57 -0.67 -3.71
C ALA A 60 -3.76 -1.47 -4.26
N ALA A 61 -4.57 -0.87 -5.13
CA ALA A 61 -5.68 -1.55 -5.79
C ALA A 61 -5.22 -2.67 -6.74
N ALA A 62 -4.10 -2.46 -7.46
CA ALA A 62 -3.51 -3.47 -8.33
C ALA A 62 -2.98 -4.68 -7.54
N ILE A 63 -2.27 -4.43 -6.43
CA ILE A 63 -1.82 -5.47 -5.50
C ILE A 63 -3.02 -6.27 -4.97
N ASP A 64 -4.12 -5.59 -4.64
CA ASP A 64 -5.30 -6.27 -4.12
C ASP A 64 -6.01 -7.14 -5.16
N TYR A 65 -6.02 -6.68 -6.42
CA TYR A 65 -6.60 -7.40 -7.56
C TYR A 65 -5.79 -8.63 -7.97
N ASP A 66 -4.45 -8.54 -8.02
CA ASP A 66 -3.57 -9.66 -8.39
C ASP A 66 -3.70 -10.87 -7.45
N GLU A 67 -4.14 -10.61 -6.22
CA GLU A 67 -4.25 -11.59 -5.13
C GLU A 67 -5.69 -12.10 -4.91
N ARG A 68 -6.63 -11.86 -5.84
CA ARG A 68 -7.99 -12.43 -5.84
C ARG A 68 -8.07 -13.71 -6.66
#